data_AF-A0A7S3C2B7-F1
#
_entry.id   AF-A0A7S3C2B7-F1
#
_cell.length_a   1.000
_cell.length_b   1.000
_cell.length_c   1.000
_cell.angle_alpha   90.00
_cell.angle_beta   90.00
_cell.angle_gamma   90.00
#
_symmetry.space_group_name_H-M   'P 1'
#
loop_
_entity.id
_entity.type
_entity.pdbx_description
1 polymer ?
#
loop_
_entity_poly.entity_id
_entity_poly.type
_entity_poly.pdbx_seq_one_letter_code
_entity_poly.pdbx_strand_id
1 'polypeptide(L)'
;SAELLAALCSHYGFDGWLINIEAPVAPSAVASLAEWLQLLTICCKHRVGDHALVIYYDSLDATGQVRYQNSLTSANQTYFDSCDGIFTNYWWHPSELRTSATIAGSRRHDVYVGVDCFARGVSYAAGPGCSAAVREIATADLSLAVFAPGWSLECGDAKGKHGDEARRCDSSFWEALGVRRFRSR
;
A
#
# COMPACT_ATOMS: atom_id res chain seq x y z
N SER A 1 -13.70 -15.68 -11.27
CA SER A 1 -13.36 -14.26 -11.10
C SER A 1 -11.85 -14.08 -10.87
N ALA A 2 -11.24 -14.76 -9.88
CA ALA A 2 -9.80 -14.69 -9.61
C ALA A 2 -8.91 -15.10 -10.81
N GLU A 3 -9.20 -16.23 -11.45
CA GLU A 3 -8.46 -16.68 -12.64
C GLU A 3 -8.49 -15.69 -13.80
N LEU A 4 -9.62 -14.99 -13.98
CA LEU A 4 -9.77 -13.98 -15.03
C LEU A 4 -8.92 -12.74 -14.72
N LEU A 5 -8.89 -12.29 -13.45
CA LEU A 5 -8.02 -11.20 -13.03
C LEU A 5 -6.54 -11.55 -13.24
N ALA A 6 -6.12 -12.77 -12.92
CA ALA A 6 -4.76 -13.23 -13.19
C ALA A 6 -4.48 -13.40 -14.70
N ALA A 7 -5.50 -13.74 -15.51
CA ALA A 7 -5.38 -13.74 -16.96
C ALA A 7 -5.14 -12.33 -17.53
N LEU A 8 -5.79 -11.31 -16.98
CA LEU A 8 -5.56 -9.92 -17.37
C LEU A 8 -4.13 -9.47 -17.07
N CYS A 9 -3.57 -9.84 -15.92
CA CYS A 9 -2.16 -9.60 -15.58
C CYS A 9 -1.22 -10.12 -16.67
N SER A 10 -1.37 -11.39 -17.05
CA SER A 10 -0.55 -12.03 -18.07
C SER A 10 -0.77 -11.45 -19.47
N HIS A 11 -2.02 -11.14 -19.83
CA HIS A 11 -2.36 -10.60 -21.15
C HIS A 11 -1.83 -9.17 -21.36
N TYR A 12 -1.95 -8.30 -20.35
CA TYR A 12 -1.55 -6.90 -20.45
C TYR A 12 -0.17 -6.59 -19.86
N GLY A 13 0.49 -7.56 -19.22
CA GLY A 13 1.86 -7.45 -18.74
C GLY A 13 2.03 -6.63 -17.45
N PHE A 14 1.16 -6.83 -16.45
CA PHE A 14 1.31 -6.23 -15.12
C PHE A 14 1.26 -7.29 -14.01
N ASP A 15 1.81 -6.95 -12.84
CA ASP A 15 2.29 -7.95 -11.87
C ASP A 15 1.34 -8.25 -10.70
N GLY A 16 0.04 -7.93 -10.82
CA GLY A 16 -0.95 -8.27 -9.80
C GLY A 16 -1.93 -7.14 -9.50
N TRP A 17 -2.40 -7.07 -8.25
CA TRP A 17 -3.55 -6.26 -7.87
C TRP A 17 -3.43 -5.63 -6.48
N LEU A 18 -3.82 -4.35 -6.38
CA LEU A 18 -4.22 -3.73 -5.12
C LEU A 18 -5.74 -3.87 -4.98
N ILE A 19 -6.18 -4.52 -3.91
CA ILE A 19 -7.59 -4.74 -3.60
C ILE A 19 -8.03 -3.71 -2.57
N ASN A 20 -8.83 -2.73 -3.01
CA ASN A 20 -9.46 -1.75 -2.12
C ASN A 20 -10.99 -1.93 -2.12
N ILE A 21 -11.56 -2.33 -0.98
CA ILE A 21 -13.00 -2.52 -0.81
C ILE A 21 -13.52 -1.49 0.19
N GLU A 22 -14.07 -0.41 -0.31
CA GLU A 22 -14.60 0.72 0.48
C GLU A 22 -16.12 0.61 0.73
N ALA A 23 -16.67 -0.61 0.64
CA ALA A 23 -18.08 -0.88 0.86
C ALA A 23 -18.24 -2.06 1.83
N PRO A 24 -19.17 -1.98 2.78
CA PRO A 24 -19.38 -3.06 3.74
C PRO A 24 -19.86 -4.33 3.03
N VAL A 25 -19.42 -5.47 3.54
CA VAL A 25 -19.89 -6.79 3.14
C VAL A 25 -20.67 -7.44 4.28
N ALA A 26 -21.53 -8.40 3.96
CA ALA A 26 -22.20 -9.18 4.99
C ALA A 26 -21.15 -9.95 5.81
N PRO A 27 -21.33 -10.14 7.13
CA PRO A 27 -20.42 -10.94 7.94
C PRO A 27 -20.18 -12.35 7.40
N SER A 28 -21.20 -12.95 6.76
CA SER A 28 -21.10 -14.26 6.10
C SER A 28 -20.17 -14.28 4.87
N ALA A 29 -19.87 -13.13 4.28
CA ALA A 29 -19.02 -13.00 3.09
C ALA A 29 -17.54 -12.79 3.44
N VAL A 30 -17.19 -12.49 4.69
CA VAL A 30 -15.80 -12.24 5.12
C VAL A 30 -14.89 -13.43 4.82
N ALA A 31 -15.34 -14.65 5.16
CA ALA A 31 -14.58 -15.87 4.88
C ALA A 31 -14.38 -16.08 3.37
N SER A 32 -15.43 -15.89 2.58
CA SER A 32 -15.35 -16.02 1.12
C SER A 32 -14.46 -14.97 0.47
N LEU A 33 -14.40 -13.75 1.03
CA LEU A 33 -13.46 -12.72 0.58
C LEU A 33 -12.01 -13.13 0.87
N ALA A 34 -11.73 -13.64 2.07
CA ALA A 34 -10.41 -14.15 2.43
C ALA A 34 -9.98 -15.31 1.52
N GLU A 35 -10.86 -16.30 1.29
CA GLU A 35 -10.62 -17.40 0.35
C GLU A 35 -10.38 -16.89 -1.08
N TRP A 36 -11.13 -15.88 -1.50
CA TRP A 36 -10.96 -15.28 -2.82
C TRP A 36 -9.62 -14.54 -2.97
N LEU A 37 -9.16 -13.83 -1.94
CA LEU A 37 -7.83 -13.21 -1.91
C LEU A 37 -6.72 -14.27 -2.03
N GLN A 38 -6.87 -15.40 -1.33
CA GLN A 38 -5.92 -16.52 -1.41
C GLN A 38 -5.89 -17.10 -2.82
N LEU A 39 -7.07 -17.36 -3.39
CA LEU A 39 -7.17 -17.89 -4.75
C LEU A 39 -6.59 -16.93 -5.78
N LEU A 40 -6.87 -15.63 -5.67
CA LEU A 40 -6.30 -14.61 -6.54
C LEU A 40 -4.77 -14.59 -6.46
N THR A 41 -4.22 -14.66 -5.24
CA THR A 41 -2.77 -14.73 -5.00
C THR A 41 -2.15 -15.94 -5.69
N ILE A 42 -2.73 -17.13 -5.52
CA ILE A 42 -2.28 -18.37 -6.16
C ILE A 42 -2.35 -18.26 -7.69
N CYS A 43 -3.47 -17.76 -8.22
CA CYS A 43 -3.65 -17.61 -9.67
C CYS A 43 -2.65 -16.62 -10.28
N CYS A 44 -2.39 -15.49 -9.62
CA CYS A 44 -1.40 -14.50 -10.04
C CYS A 44 0.00 -15.11 -10.06
N LYS A 45 0.43 -15.78 -8.98
CA LYS A 45 1.73 -16.44 -8.92
C LYS A 45 1.90 -17.52 -10.00
N HIS A 46 0.86 -18.32 -10.23
CA HIS A 46 0.89 -19.33 -11.30
C HIS A 46 1.03 -18.71 -12.70
N ARG A 47 0.31 -17.62 -13.00
CA ARG A 47 0.24 -17.08 -14.37
C ARG A 47 1.35 -16.08 -14.70
N VAL A 48 1.80 -15.33 -13.69
CA VAL A 48 2.75 -14.22 -13.86
C VAL A 48 4.12 -14.59 -13.30
N GLY A 49 4.15 -15.28 -12.15
CA GLY A 49 5.37 -15.75 -11.48
C GLY A 49 5.41 -15.33 -10.01
N ASP A 50 6.42 -15.81 -9.28
CA ASP A 50 6.54 -15.58 -7.81
C ASP A 50 6.64 -14.10 -7.41
N HIS A 51 7.02 -13.23 -8.35
CA HIS A 51 7.11 -11.78 -8.16
C HIS A 51 5.75 -11.07 -8.20
N ALA A 52 4.68 -11.77 -8.59
CA ALA A 52 3.35 -11.18 -8.60
C ALA A 52 2.85 -10.92 -7.17
N LEU A 53 2.16 -9.80 -6.99
CA LEU A 53 1.69 -9.32 -5.69
C LEU A 53 0.19 -9.03 -5.70
N VAL A 54 -0.51 -9.58 -4.70
CA VAL A 54 -1.86 -9.19 -4.32
C VAL A 54 -1.78 -8.50 -2.96
N ILE A 55 -2.12 -7.22 -2.92
CA ILE A 55 -2.05 -6.40 -1.71
C ILE A 55 -3.47 -5.98 -1.33
N TYR A 56 -3.84 -6.15 -0.06
CA TYR A 56 -5.12 -5.69 0.46
C TYR A 56 -4.99 -4.30 1.09
N TYR A 57 -5.92 -3.39 0.84
CA TYR A 57 -5.98 -2.11 1.54
C TYR A 57 -6.73 -2.28 2.87
N ASP A 58 -6.20 -1.70 3.95
CA ASP A 58 -6.82 -1.67 5.29
C ASP A 58 -8.13 -0.88 5.24
N SER A 59 -9.22 -1.55 4.87
CA SER A 59 -10.58 -1.00 4.80
C SER A 59 -11.58 -1.75 5.68
N LEU A 60 -11.80 -3.04 5.44
CA LEU A 60 -12.78 -3.83 6.20
C LEU A 60 -12.21 -4.41 7.50
N ASP A 61 -13.03 -4.44 8.55
CA ASP A 61 -12.77 -5.18 9.78
C ASP A 61 -13.21 -6.66 9.68
N ALA A 62 -13.07 -7.40 10.77
CA ALA A 62 -13.40 -8.82 10.87
C ALA A 62 -14.92 -9.10 10.76
N THR A 63 -15.75 -8.06 10.81
CA THR A 63 -17.20 -8.16 10.62
C THR A 63 -17.64 -7.72 9.22
N GLY A 64 -16.68 -7.36 8.35
CA GLY A 64 -16.94 -6.90 7.00
C GLY A 64 -17.37 -5.44 6.92
N GLN A 65 -17.22 -4.65 8.00
CA GLN A 65 -17.56 -3.24 8.01
C GLN A 65 -16.34 -2.38 7.66
N VAL A 66 -16.54 -1.29 6.91
CA VAL A 66 -15.47 -0.33 6.60
C VAL A 66 -15.04 0.38 7.88
N ARG A 67 -13.89 0.00 8.42
CA ARG A 67 -13.25 0.57 9.60
C ARG A 67 -11.74 0.44 9.47
N TYR A 68 -11.11 1.54 9.06
CA TYR A 68 -9.66 1.63 8.95
C TYR A 68 -9.01 1.40 10.32
N GLN A 69 -8.10 0.44 10.40
CA GLN A 69 -7.35 0.16 11.62
C GLN A 69 -6.08 1.02 11.72
N ASN A 70 -5.67 1.64 10.61
CA ASN A 70 -4.42 2.40 10.46
C ASN A 70 -3.18 1.56 10.80
N SER A 71 -3.32 0.24 10.84
CA SER A 71 -2.33 -0.73 11.28
C SER A 71 -2.76 -2.14 10.90
N LEU A 72 -1.83 -3.08 10.92
CA LEU A 72 -2.19 -4.50 10.97
C LEU A 72 -2.66 -4.83 12.41
N THR A 73 -3.89 -5.32 12.55
CA THR A 73 -4.48 -5.73 13.83
C THR A 73 -5.23 -7.05 13.66
N SER A 74 -5.72 -7.64 14.76
CA SER A 74 -6.59 -8.83 14.68
C SER A 74 -7.86 -8.59 13.87
N ALA A 75 -8.31 -7.35 13.69
CA ALA A 75 -9.50 -7.01 12.94
C ALA A 75 -9.31 -7.13 11.41
N ASN A 76 -8.09 -7.00 10.88
CA ASN A 76 -7.81 -7.10 9.45
C ASN A 76 -6.77 -8.19 9.09
N GLN A 77 -6.20 -8.87 10.10
CA GLN A 77 -5.18 -9.91 9.93
C GLN A 77 -5.65 -11.05 9.01
N THR A 78 -6.94 -11.41 9.02
CA THR A 78 -7.45 -12.46 8.13
C THR A 78 -7.22 -12.14 6.65
N TYR A 79 -7.28 -10.87 6.25
CA TYR A 79 -7.04 -10.45 4.87
C TYR A 79 -5.54 -10.42 4.55
N PHE A 80 -4.72 -9.95 5.50
CA PHE A 80 -3.25 -9.96 5.39
C PHE A 80 -2.68 -11.37 5.25
N ASP A 81 -3.19 -12.33 6.02
CA ASP A 81 -2.77 -13.74 5.94
C ASP A 81 -3.27 -14.42 4.66
N SER A 82 -4.24 -13.81 3.97
CA SER A 82 -4.87 -14.32 2.75
C SER A 82 -4.24 -13.80 1.46
N CYS A 83 -3.25 -12.91 1.53
CA CYS A 83 -2.58 -12.34 0.35
C CYS A 83 -1.11 -11.96 0.66
N ASP A 84 -0.42 -11.34 -0.30
CA ASP A 84 1.01 -11.06 -0.20
C ASP A 84 1.33 -9.93 0.79
N GLY A 85 0.38 -9.03 1.09
CA GLY A 85 0.61 -7.97 2.08
C GLY A 85 -0.57 -7.04 2.28
N ILE A 86 -0.39 -6.05 3.16
CA ILE A 86 -1.40 -5.05 3.50
C ILE A 86 -0.86 -3.63 3.28
N PHE A 87 -1.65 -2.79 2.64
CA PHE A 87 -1.47 -1.34 2.61
C PHE A 87 -2.33 -0.74 3.73
N THR A 88 -1.70 -0.22 4.78
CA THR A 88 -2.46 0.39 5.91
C THR A 88 -2.99 1.78 5.56
N ASN A 89 -4.14 2.16 6.12
CA ASN A 89 -4.60 3.54 6.03
C ASN A 89 -3.58 4.51 6.67
N TYR A 90 -3.58 5.77 6.23
CA TYR A 90 -2.53 6.76 6.54
C TYR A 90 -2.78 7.59 7.81
N TRP A 91 -3.85 7.32 8.58
CA TRP A 91 -4.15 8.00 9.85
C TRP A 91 -3.56 7.30 11.09
N TRP A 92 -2.31 6.84 10.98
CA TRP A 92 -1.62 6.12 12.05
C TRP A 92 -0.86 7.05 13.01
N HIS A 93 -0.54 6.54 14.19
CA HIS A 93 0.42 7.13 15.13
C HIS A 93 1.57 6.13 15.39
N PRO A 94 2.65 6.54 16.07
CA PRO A 94 3.79 5.65 16.31
C PRO A 94 3.46 4.34 17.03
N SER A 95 2.35 4.28 17.78
CA SER A 95 1.84 3.05 18.42
C SER A 95 1.44 1.99 17.40
N GLU A 96 0.72 2.39 16.36
CA GLU A 96 0.17 1.57 15.29
C GLU A 96 1.29 0.91 14.47
N LEU A 97 2.41 1.61 14.29
CA LEU A 97 3.62 1.04 13.68
C LEU A 97 4.17 -0.12 14.51
N ARG A 98 4.32 0.07 15.82
CA ARG A 98 4.83 -0.98 16.72
C ARG A 98 3.89 -2.18 16.78
N THR A 99 2.58 -1.92 16.83
CA THR A 99 1.55 -2.96 16.79
C THR A 99 1.68 -3.78 15.49
N SER A 100 1.77 -3.11 14.35
CA SER A 100 1.88 -3.77 13.04
C SER A 100 3.14 -4.63 12.94
N ALA A 101 4.30 -4.11 13.35
CA ALA A 101 5.56 -4.85 13.33
C ALA A 101 5.52 -6.09 14.26
N THR A 102 4.85 -5.96 15.41
CA THR A 102 4.70 -7.06 16.37
C THR A 102 3.81 -8.16 15.80
N ILE A 103 2.65 -7.81 15.23
CA ILE A 103 1.69 -8.78 14.68
C ILE A 103 2.23 -9.44 13.41
N ALA A 104 2.88 -8.67 12.53
CA ALA A 104 3.42 -9.19 11.28
C ALA A 104 4.61 -10.14 11.49
N GLY A 105 5.38 -9.97 12.58
CA GLY A 105 6.51 -10.84 12.91
C GLY A 105 7.57 -10.88 11.80
N SER A 106 7.71 -12.04 11.15
CA SER A 106 8.62 -12.24 10.00
C SER A 106 8.12 -11.57 8.72
N ARG A 107 6.82 -11.29 8.60
CA ARG A 107 6.19 -10.63 7.46
C ARG A 107 6.11 -9.09 7.60
N ARG A 108 6.94 -8.48 8.46
CA ARG A 108 6.90 -7.03 8.72
C ARG A 108 7.05 -6.17 7.47
N HIS A 109 7.80 -6.65 6.47
CA HIS A 109 7.98 -5.95 5.20
C HIS A 109 6.81 -6.15 4.21
N ASP A 110 5.87 -7.04 4.53
CA ASP A 110 4.60 -7.19 3.82
C ASP A 110 3.53 -6.21 4.35
N VAL A 111 3.86 -5.43 5.39
CA VAL A 111 3.05 -4.30 5.86
C VAL A 111 3.59 -3.02 5.25
N TYR A 112 2.85 -2.47 4.29
CA TYR A 112 3.16 -1.22 3.62
C TYR A 112 2.37 -0.08 4.28
N VAL A 113 3.05 0.72 5.08
CA VAL A 113 2.43 1.79 5.86
C VAL A 113 2.12 2.99 4.98
N GLY A 114 0.85 3.38 4.92
CA GLY A 114 0.37 4.47 4.08
C GLY A 114 0.89 5.86 4.49
N VAL A 115 1.29 6.65 3.50
CA VAL A 115 1.62 8.09 3.64
C VAL A 115 0.90 8.86 2.54
N ASP A 116 -0.01 9.78 2.91
CA ASP A 116 -0.75 10.62 1.96
C ASP A 116 0.05 11.88 1.60
N CYS A 117 0.49 11.97 0.34
CA CYS A 117 1.28 13.10 -0.13
C CYS A 117 0.51 14.42 -0.16
N PHE A 118 -0.83 14.40 -0.08
CA PHE A 118 -1.66 15.60 0.04
C PHE A 118 -1.93 16.00 1.49
N ALA A 119 -1.45 15.22 2.46
CA ALA A 119 -1.61 15.46 3.90
C ALA A 119 -3.07 15.65 4.37
N ARG A 120 -4.00 14.80 3.91
CA ARG A 120 -5.41 14.90 4.32
C ARG A 120 -5.65 14.17 5.65
N GLY A 121 -5.91 14.93 6.70
CA GLY A 121 -6.25 14.38 8.02
C GLY A 121 -5.06 13.76 8.75
N VAL A 122 -3.84 14.24 8.46
CA VAL A 122 -2.58 13.77 9.06
C VAL A 122 -1.81 14.96 9.66
N SER A 123 -0.83 14.67 10.51
CA SER A 123 -0.07 15.71 11.25
C SER A 123 1.15 16.25 10.50
N TYR A 124 1.62 15.56 9.46
CA TYR A 124 2.74 16.00 8.62
C TYR A 124 2.27 16.89 7.46
N ALA A 125 3.19 17.64 6.86
CA ALA A 125 2.89 18.50 5.72
C ALA A 125 2.91 17.72 4.39
N ALA A 126 2.20 18.24 3.38
CA ALA A 126 2.13 17.66 2.05
C ALA A 126 3.49 17.63 1.31
N GLY A 127 3.59 16.83 0.25
CA GLY A 127 4.77 16.76 -0.60
C GLY A 127 6.03 16.31 0.15
N PRO A 128 7.19 16.98 -0.03
CA PRO A 128 8.41 16.68 0.73
C PRO A 128 8.24 16.71 2.27
N GLY A 129 7.20 17.38 2.76
CA GLY A 129 6.85 17.42 4.17
C GLY A 129 6.50 16.05 4.76
N CYS A 130 6.07 15.08 3.96
CA CYS A 130 5.75 13.74 4.43
C CYS A 130 6.99 12.89 4.76
N SER A 131 8.19 13.39 4.45
CA SER A 131 9.46 12.72 4.79
C SER A 131 9.64 12.42 6.28
N ALA A 132 9.00 13.20 7.17
CA ALA A 132 8.98 12.92 8.60
C ALA A 132 8.30 11.57 8.90
N ALA A 133 7.12 11.34 8.33
CA ALA A 133 6.39 10.09 8.47
C ALA A 133 7.16 8.91 7.86
N VAL A 134 7.81 9.11 6.71
CA VAL A 134 8.66 8.09 6.07
C VAL A 134 9.80 7.65 6.99
N ARG A 135 10.46 8.59 7.69
CA ARG A 135 11.53 8.26 8.64
C ARG A 135 11.01 7.48 9.85
N GLU A 136 9.81 7.78 10.34
CA GLU A 136 9.18 7.04 11.44
C GLU A 136 8.87 5.59 11.05
N ILE A 137 8.32 5.39 9.84
CA ILE A 137 8.07 4.05 9.28
C ILE A 137 9.37 3.27 9.16
N ALA A 138 10.42 3.88 8.60
CA ALA A 138 11.73 3.25 8.46
C ALA A 138 12.35 2.89 9.83
N THR A 139 12.16 3.73 10.85
CA THR A 139 12.62 3.46 12.22
C THR A 139 11.86 2.27 12.85
N ALA A 140 10.60 2.06 12.45
CA ALA A 140 9.79 0.93 12.87
C ALA A 140 10.05 -0.37 12.08
N ASP A 141 10.99 -0.36 11.12
CA ASP A 141 11.37 -1.51 10.28
C ASP A 141 10.18 -2.09 9.48
N LEU A 142 9.34 -1.20 8.94
CA LEU A 142 8.18 -1.51 8.10
C LEU A 142 8.38 -0.97 6.68
N SER A 143 7.58 -1.49 5.74
CA SER A 143 7.57 -0.98 4.35
C SER A 143 6.73 0.29 4.24
N LEU A 144 6.99 1.09 3.20
CA LEU A 144 6.29 2.34 2.90
C LEU A 144 5.31 2.14 1.73
N ALA A 145 4.08 2.64 1.86
CA ALA A 145 3.17 2.87 0.75
C ALA A 145 2.92 4.37 0.54
N VAL A 146 3.30 4.88 -0.63
CA VAL A 146 3.13 6.30 -0.97
C VAL A 146 1.78 6.51 -1.64
N PHE A 147 0.83 7.13 -0.95
CA PHE A 147 -0.49 7.46 -1.47
C PHE A 147 -0.47 8.81 -2.18
N ALA A 148 -1.08 8.85 -3.36
CA ALA A 148 -1.22 10.02 -4.22
C ALA A 148 0.12 10.79 -4.51
N PRO A 149 1.20 10.11 -4.96
CA PRO A 149 2.46 10.78 -5.29
C PRO A 149 2.35 11.78 -6.45
N GLY A 150 1.23 11.75 -7.21
CA GLY A 150 0.88 12.77 -8.21
C GLY A 150 0.87 14.21 -7.68
N TRP A 151 0.88 14.40 -6.35
CA TRP A 151 1.11 15.70 -5.71
C TRP A 151 2.26 16.48 -6.34
N SER A 152 3.39 15.83 -6.67
CA SER A 152 4.58 16.51 -7.24
C SER A 152 4.25 17.26 -8.52
N LEU A 153 3.39 16.69 -9.37
CA LEU A 153 2.96 17.22 -10.66
C LEU A 153 1.73 18.13 -10.55
N GLU A 154 0.86 17.88 -9.59
CA GLU A 154 -0.43 18.58 -9.46
C GLU A 154 -0.36 19.84 -8.60
N CYS A 155 0.51 19.83 -7.59
CA CYS A 155 0.60 20.85 -6.54
C CYS A 155 2.05 21.19 -6.14
N GLY A 156 3.01 20.32 -6.44
CA GLY A 156 4.42 20.51 -6.14
C GLY A 156 5.18 21.28 -7.20
N ASP A 157 6.50 21.29 -7.06
CA ASP A 157 7.40 22.08 -7.89
C ASP A 157 7.38 21.68 -9.36
N ALA A 158 6.93 20.47 -9.72
CA ALA A 158 6.85 20.02 -11.11
C ALA A 158 5.59 20.53 -11.83
N LYS A 159 4.65 21.15 -11.11
CA LYS A 159 3.41 21.68 -11.69
C LYS A 159 3.68 22.69 -12.80
N GLY A 160 3.09 22.42 -13.97
CA GLY A 160 3.24 23.29 -15.15
C GLY A 160 4.61 23.25 -15.82
N LYS A 161 5.53 22.39 -15.35
CA LYS A 161 6.84 22.17 -15.98
C LYS A 161 6.76 21.02 -16.97
N HIS A 162 7.74 20.96 -17.88
CA HIS A 162 7.83 19.93 -18.89
C HIS A 162 9.25 19.39 -19.04
N GLY A 163 9.39 18.25 -19.74
CA GLY A 163 10.69 17.67 -20.09
C GLY A 163 11.59 17.40 -18.86
N ASP A 164 12.87 17.77 -18.98
CA ASP A 164 13.87 17.54 -17.93
C ASP A 164 13.59 18.36 -16.66
N GLU A 165 12.94 19.50 -16.77
CA GLU A 165 12.63 20.33 -15.61
C GLU A 165 11.58 19.67 -14.71
N ALA A 166 10.48 19.19 -15.30
CA ALA A 166 9.46 18.43 -14.58
C ALA A 166 10.07 17.17 -13.93
N ARG A 167 10.92 16.44 -14.68
CA ARG A 167 11.62 15.26 -14.17
C ARG A 167 12.51 15.58 -12.97
N ARG A 168 13.25 16.69 -12.99
CA ARG A 168 14.11 17.10 -11.87
C ARG A 168 13.30 17.47 -10.64
N CYS A 169 12.21 18.24 -10.81
CA CYS A 169 11.34 18.62 -9.71
C CYS A 169 10.59 17.42 -9.10
N ASP A 170 10.16 16.47 -9.92
CA ASP A 170 9.60 15.21 -9.43
C ASP A 170 10.67 14.38 -8.69
N SER A 171 11.89 14.31 -9.23
CA SER A 171 13.00 13.60 -8.57
C SER A 171 13.32 14.18 -7.19
N SER A 172 13.28 15.51 -7.01
CA SER A 172 13.50 16.12 -5.69
C SER A 172 12.43 15.75 -4.67
N PHE A 173 11.19 15.50 -5.10
CA PHE A 173 10.14 14.98 -4.22
C PHE A 173 10.50 13.57 -3.71
N TRP A 174 10.88 12.66 -4.61
CA TRP A 174 11.27 11.29 -4.23
C TRP A 174 12.54 11.25 -3.37
N GLU A 175 13.53 12.08 -3.69
CA GLU A 175 14.76 12.21 -2.91
C GLU A 175 14.50 12.70 -1.48
N ALA A 176 13.53 13.61 -1.29
CA ALA A 176 13.12 14.06 0.03
C ALA A 176 12.52 12.93 0.88
N LEU A 177 11.88 11.94 0.24
CA LEU A 177 11.38 10.73 0.90
C LEU A 177 12.46 9.67 1.12
N GLY A 178 13.71 9.94 0.74
CA GLY A 178 14.81 8.97 0.80
C GLY A 178 14.78 7.93 -0.34
N VAL A 179 13.87 8.08 -1.30
CA VAL A 179 13.79 7.21 -2.49
C VAL A 179 14.80 7.74 -3.51
N ARG A 180 15.95 7.08 -3.59
CA ARG A 180 16.98 7.38 -4.60
C ARG A 180 16.76 6.47 -5.80
N ARG A 181 16.99 6.99 -7.01
CA ARG A 181 17.06 6.14 -8.21
C ARG A 181 18.07 5.02 -7.95
N PHE A 182 17.62 3.77 -8.06
CA PHE A 182 18.54 2.67 -8.26
C PHE A 182 19.30 2.96 -9.56
N ARG A 183 20.62 3.02 -9.48
CA ARG A 183 21.44 2.93 -10.69
C ARG A 183 21.07 1.61 -11.34
N SER A 184 20.62 1.65 -12.59
CA SER A 184 20.50 0.44 -13.41
C SER A 184 21.82 -0.32 -13.31
N ARG A 185 21.76 -1.59 -12.91
CA ARG A 185 22.87 -2.52 -13.12
C ARG A 185 23.06 -2.74 -14.61
#